data_AF-X1CXS1-F1
#
_entry.id   AF-X1CXS1-F1
#
_cell.length_a   1.000
_cell.length_b   1.000
_cell.length_c   1.000
_cell.angle_alpha   90.00
_cell.angle_beta   90.00
_cell.angle_gamma   90.00
#
_symmetry.space_group_name_H-M   'P 1'
#
loop_
_entity.id
_entity.type
_entity.pdbx_description
1 polymer ?
#
loop_
_entity_poly.entity_id
_entity_poly.type
_entity_poly.pdbx_seq_one_letter_code
_entity_poly.pdbx_strand_id
1 'polypeptide(L)'
;MRTVKVEELSIEGFLPFGFYGNLINSKGEKLGNPPIEFFRDMVQQDLGGSSIVSFSSCRIEKREPVVDVTEYHSETAEGILPIDNDILIHVGPA
;
A
#
# COMPACT_ATOMS: atom_id res chain seq x y z
N MET A 1 15.39 -18.50 13.00
CA MET A 1 14.33 -18.19 12.03
C MET A 1 13.08 -17.84 12.82
N ARG A 2 12.49 -16.66 12.58
CA ARG A 2 11.27 -16.21 13.27
C ARG A 2 10.10 -16.36 12.30
N THR A 3 9.02 -16.99 12.76
CA THR A 3 7.76 -17.01 12.02
C THR A 3 6.95 -15.77 12.38
N VAL A 4 6.48 -15.05 11.37
CA VAL A 4 5.54 -13.94 11.51
C VAL A 4 4.18 -14.38 10.99
N LYS A 5 3.11 -13.86 11.62
CA LYS A 5 1.74 -14.15 11.20
C LYS A 5 1.36 -13.17 10.10
N VAL A 6 0.67 -13.67 9.07
CA VAL A 6 0.03 -12.82 8.05
C VAL A 6 -1.27 -12.27 8.63
N GLU A 7 -1.50 -10.98 8.43
CA GLU A 7 -2.68 -10.26 8.89
C GLU A 7 -3.31 -9.50 7.71
N GLU A 8 -4.64 -9.38 7.71
CA GLU A 8 -5.34 -8.56 6.71
C GLU A 8 -5.05 -7.08 6.93
N LEU A 9 -4.90 -6.32 5.85
CA LEU A 9 -4.67 -4.89 5.92
C LEU A 9 -5.91 -4.16 6.48
N SER A 10 -5.66 -3.32 7.47
CA SER A 10 -6.62 -2.37 8.04
C SER A 10 -5.96 -1.01 8.21
N ILE A 11 -6.75 0.05 8.28
CA ILE A 11 -6.22 1.41 8.46
C ILE A 11 -5.46 1.48 9.79
N GLU A 12 -6.07 0.95 10.85
CA GLU A 12 -5.53 0.99 12.20
C GLU A 12 -4.29 0.09 12.35
N GLY A 13 -4.32 -1.11 11.76
CA GLY A 13 -3.20 -2.06 11.82
C GLY A 13 -1.99 -1.61 11.00
N PHE A 14 -2.20 -0.84 9.93
CA PHE A 14 -1.12 -0.38 9.06
C PHE A 14 -0.54 0.99 9.45
N LEU A 15 -1.25 1.78 10.26
CA LEU A 15 -0.84 3.12 10.67
C LEU A 15 0.59 3.24 11.23
N PRO A 16 1.15 2.25 11.98
CA PRO A 16 2.54 2.33 12.43
C PRO A 16 3.59 2.25 11.32
N PHE A 17 3.21 1.79 10.12
CA PHE A 17 4.11 1.54 8.99
C PHE A 17 3.87 2.49 7.82
N GLY A 18 2.69 3.11 7.75
CA GLY A 18 2.30 4.02 6.67
C GLY A 18 0.79 4.20 6.58
N PHE A 19 0.30 4.46 5.37
CA PHE A 19 -1.12 4.67 5.11
C PHE A 19 -1.68 3.59 4.20
N TYR A 20 -2.91 3.16 4.47
CA TYR A 20 -3.63 2.16 3.69
C TYR A 20 -5.01 2.68 3.29
N GLY A 21 -5.38 2.48 2.02
CA GLY A 21 -6.69 2.81 1.49
C GLY A 21 -7.29 1.63 0.72
N ASN A 22 -8.50 1.22 1.07
CA ASN A 22 -9.24 0.21 0.32
C ASN A 22 -9.94 0.86 -0.88
N LEU A 23 -9.37 0.66 -2.07
CA LEU A 23 -9.89 1.22 -3.33
C LEU A 23 -11.00 0.36 -3.98
N ILE A 24 -11.24 -0.86 -3.49
CA ILE A 24 -12.29 -1.76 -4.01
C ILE A 24 -13.63 -1.45 -3.33
N ASN A 25 -13.61 -1.36 -2.00
CA ASN A 25 -14.78 -1.10 -1.17
C ASN A 25 -14.54 0.15 -0.31
N SER A 26 -14.32 1.28 -0.99
CA SER A 26 -14.07 2.56 -0.35
C SER A 26 -15.22 2.97 0.55
N LYS A 27 -14.87 3.42 1.75
CA LYS A 27 -15.81 3.93 2.77
C LYS A 27 -15.34 5.32 3.16
N GLY A 28 -16.27 6.19 3.48
CA GLY A 28 -15.98 7.54 3.94
C GLY A 28 -16.72 8.60 3.16
N GLU A 29 -16.21 9.83 3.26
CA GLU A 29 -16.78 10.98 2.55
C GLU A 29 -16.56 10.83 1.04
N LYS A 30 -17.62 11.08 0.28
CA LYS A 30 -17.62 10.97 -1.18
C LYS A 30 -18.35 12.12 -1.83
N LEU A 31 -17.94 12.42 -3.06
CA LEU A 31 -18.73 13.22 -3.98
C LEU A 31 -19.56 12.31 -4.88
N GLY A 32 -20.81 12.69 -5.14
CA GLY A 32 -21.71 11.92 -6.00
C GLY A 32 -22.48 10.81 -5.30
N ASN A 33 -23.28 10.09 -6.09
CA ASN A 33 -24.13 8.98 -5.69
C ASN A 33 -24.08 7.91 -6.78
N PRO A 34 -24.44 6.64 -6.49
CA PRO A 34 -24.42 5.58 -7.49
C PRO A 34 -25.11 6.02 -8.80
N PRO A 35 -24.51 5.76 -9.97
CA PRO A 35 -23.36 4.88 -10.20
C PRO A 35 -21.97 5.58 -10.17
N ILE A 36 -21.89 6.87 -9.80
CA ILE A 36 -20.63 7.62 -9.83
C ILE A 36 -20.34 8.20 -8.44
N GLU A 37 -19.32 7.66 -7.81
CA GLU A 37 -18.87 8.06 -6.48
C GLU A 37 -17.37 8.34 -6.53
N PHE A 38 -16.94 9.45 -5.92
CA PHE A 38 -15.54 9.82 -5.84
C PHE A 38 -15.12 9.97 -4.37
N PHE A 39 -14.26 9.05 -3.93
CA PHE A 39 -13.64 9.04 -2.61
C PHE A 39 -12.28 9.69 -2.71
N ARG A 40 -12.19 10.94 -2.24
CA ARG A 40 -10.98 11.76 -2.35
C ARG A 40 -9.95 11.41 -1.29
N ASP A 41 -8.68 11.61 -1.64
CA ASP A 41 -7.55 11.67 -0.71
C ASP A 41 -7.40 10.45 0.21
N MET A 42 -7.73 9.25 -0.30
CA MET A 42 -7.71 8.00 0.47
C MET A 42 -6.29 7.62 0.95
N VAL A 43 -5.26 7.94 0.18
CA VAL A 43 -3.83 7.78 0.51
C VAL A 43 -3.05 8.90 -0.17
N GLN A 44 -2.06 9.47 0.52
CA GLN A 44 -1.11 10.44 -0.03
C GLN A 44 0.29 9.82 -0.07
N GLN A 45 1.01 10.03 -1.17
CA GLN A 45 2.40 9.58 -1.32
C GLN A 45 3.34 10.79 -1.26
N ASP A 46 4.27 10.77 -0.30
CA ASP A 46 5.34 11.75 -0.23
C ASP A 46 6.39 11.45 -1.30
N LEU A 47 6.73 12.46 -2.10
CA LEU A 47 7.68 12.38 -3.21
C LEU A 47 9.07 12.94 -2.86
N GLY A 48 9.34 13.27 -1.59
CA GLY A 48 10.67 13.71 -1.17
C GLY A 48 11.11 15.04 -1.78
N GLY A 49 10.16 15.95 -2.00
CA GLY A 49 10.40 17.22 -2.69
C GLY A 49 10.45 17.14 -4.22
N SER A 50 10.29 15.96 -4.81
CA SER A 50 10.05 15.82 -6.25
C SER A 50 8.63 16.26 -6.61
N SER A 51 8.47 16.85 -7.80
CA SER A 51 7.17 17.16 -8.41
C SER A 51 6.76 16.16 -9.49
N ILE A 52 7.62 15.18 -9.78
CA ILE A 52 7.39 14.15 -10.79
C ILE A 52 7.31 12.79 -10.10
N VAL A 53 6.22 12.09 -10.34
CA VAL A 53 6.04 10.69 -9.94
C VAL A 53 6.25 9.78 -11.15
N SER A 54 6.93 8.65 -10.91
CA SER A 54 7.06 7.58 -11.90
C SER A 54 6.17 6.40 -11.50
N PHE A 55 5.50 5.81 -12.48
CA PHE A 55 4.74 4.58 -12.30
C PHE A 55 5.49 3.43 -12.97
N SER A 56 5.82 2.41 -12.18
CA SER A 56 6.56 1.24 -12.63
C SER A 56 5.73 -0.01 -12.41
N SER A 57 6.00 -1.06 -13.19
CA SER A 57 5.42 -2.38 -12.95
C SER A 57 6.41 -3.22 -12.15
N CYS A 58 6.00 -3.65 -10.96
CA CYS A 58 6.67 -4.72 -10.23
C CYS A 58 5.92 -6.04 -10.51
N ARG A 59 6.49 -6.89 -11.35
CA ARG A 59 5.90 -8.19 -11.67
C ARG A 59 6.45 -9.25 -10.73
N ILE A 60 5.57 -9.89 -9.98
CA ILE A 60 5.90 -10.97 -9.05
C ILE A 60 5.19 -12.26 -9.46
N GLU A 61 5.80 -13.39 -9.11
CA GLU A 61 5.19 -14.72 -9.24
C GLU A 61 5.12 -15.37 -7.86
N LYS A 62 4.27 -16.39 -7.72
CA LYS A 62 4.13 -17.12 -6.46
C LYS A 62 5.47 -17.74 -6.05
N ARG A 63 5.88 -17.46 -4.81
CA ARG A 63 7.11 -17.99 -4.18
C ARG A 63 6.84 -18.42 -2.75
N GLU A 64 7.78 -19.15 -2.16
CA GLU A 64 7.75 -19.43 -0.72
C GLU A 64 7.76 -18.11 0.08
N PRO A 65 6.94 -18.00 1.15
CA PRO A 65 6.81 -16.78 1.95
C PRO A 65 7.99 -16.62 2.93
N VAL A 66 9.20 -16.56 2.36
CA VAL A 66 10.46 -16.34 3.07
C VAL A 66 10.90 -14.90 2.83
N VAL A 67 11.07 -14.16 3.92
CA VAL A 67 11.64 -12.81 3.92
C VAL A 67 13.15 -12.95 4.14
N ASP A 68 13.93 -12.67 3.10
CA ASP A 68 15.39 -12.74 3.07
C ASP A 68 16.05 -11.37 2.90
N VAL A 69 15.31 -10.37 2.42
CA VAL A 69 15.77 -8.99 2.23
C VAL A 69 14.67 -8.02 2.68
N THR A 70 15.10 -6.88 3.22
CA THR A 70 14.24 -5.72 3.52
C THR A 70 14.93 -4.46 3.02
N GLU A 71 14.15 -3.51 2.52
CA GLU A 71 14.63 -2.21 2.06
C GLU A 71 13.87 -1.07 2.72
N TYR A 72 14.42 0.14 2.61
CA TYR A 72 13.76 1.37 3.04
C TYR A 72 14.21 2.53 2.16
N HIS A 73 13.33 3.52 1.97
CA HIS A 73 13.61 4.75 1.25
C HIS A 73 13.81 5.89 2.27
N SER A 74 14.98 6.53 2.26
CA SER A 74 15.30 7.60 3.22
C SER A 74 14.64 8.94 2.90
N GLU A 75 14.31 9.18 1.62
CA GLU A 75 13.93 10.51 1.13
C GLU A 75 12.51 10.57 0.57
N THR A 76 11.85 9.44 0.29
CA THR A 76 10.53 9.40 -0.39
C THR A 76 9.72 8.20 0.08
N ALA A 77 8.40 8.25 -0.10
CA ALA A 77 7.53 7.10 0.10
C ALA A 77 7.41 6.24 -1.17
N GLU A 78 7.17 4.94 -0.99
CA GLU A 78 6.77 4.01 -2.04
C GLU A 78 5.28 3.70 -1.94
N GLY A 79 4.58 3.71 -3.08
CA GLY A 79 3.18 3.31 -3.19
C GLY A 79 3.05 1.93 -3.84
N ILE A 80 2.28 1.04 -3.24
CA ILE A 80 2.00 -0.30 -3.78
C ILE A 80 0.51 -0.40 -4.13
N LEU A 81 0.21 -0.72 -5.39
CA LEU A 81 -1.15 -0.95 -5.88
C LEU A 81 -1.21 -2.34 -6.56
N PRO A 82 -1.83 -3.35 -5.92
CA PRO A 82 -2.09 -4.63 -6.57
C PRO A 82 -3.08 -4.45 -7.73
N ILE A 83 -2.76 -5.01 -8.91
CA ILE A 83 -3.56 -4.81 -10.14
C ILE A 83 -4.39 -6.05 -10.50
N ASP A 84 -3.82 -7.25 -10.38
CA ASP A 84 -4.40 -8.50 -10.90
C ASP A 84 -4.61 -9.60 -9.86
N ASN A 85 -4.02 -9.47 -8.66
CA ASN A 85 -4.20 -10.44 -7.58
C ASN A 85 -3.90 -9.84 -6.21
N ASP A 86 -4.20 -10.61 -5.16
CA ASP A 86 -3.77 -10.31 -3.82
C ASP A 86 -2.25 -10.46 -3.70
N ILE A 87 -1.64 -9.63 -2.85
CA ILE A 87 -0.21 -9.69 -2.55
C ILE A 87 0.01 -9.87 -1.05
N LEU A 88 1.19 -10.37 -0.69
CA LEU A 88 1.70 -10.32 0.67
C LEU A 88 2.77 -9.23 0.74
N ILE A 89 2.66 -8.36 1.73
CA ILE A 89 3.70 -7.37 2.03
C ILE A 89 4.33 -7.67 3.38
N HIS A 90 5.64 -7.43 3.48
CA HIS A 90 6.37 -7.44 4.73
C HIS A 90 6.83 -6.01 5.03
N VAL A 91 6.43 -5.49 6.19
CA VAL A 91 6.78 -4.14 6.63
C VAL A 91 7.38 -4.18 8.03
N GLY A 92 8.19 -3.18 8.34
CA GLY A 92 8.73 -2.92 9.67
C GLY A 92 8.59 -1.44 10.01
N PRO A 93 8.64 -1.07 11.31
CA PRO A 93 8.66 0.33 11.70
C PRO A 93 9.94 1.01 11.20
N ALA A 94 9.86 2.32 10.97
CA ALA A 94 11.02 3.16 10.63
C ALA A 94 12.01 3.29 11.80
#